data_AF-A0A0P4US72-F1
#
_entry.id   AF-A0A0P4US72-F1
#
_cell.length_a   1.000
_cell.length_b   1.000
_cell.length_c   1.000
_cell.angle_alpha   90.00
_cell.angle_beta   90.00
_cell.angle_gamma   90.00
#
_symmetry.space_group_name_H-M   'P 1'
#
loop_
_entity.id
_entity.type
_entity.pdbx_description
1 polymer ?
#
loop_
_entity_poly.entity_id
_entity_poly.type
_entity_poly.pdbx_seq_one_letter_code
_entity_poly.pdbx_strand_id
1 'polypeptide(L)' 'MQLHPWCIIRLLPNLQRSVVQRFRKRSEAEEYLKALKRLLPEASHQIVFDPNL' A
#
# COMPACT_ATOMS: atom_id res chain seq x y z
N MET A 1 -11.58 5.99 15.60
CA MET A 1 -10.93 6.66 14.44
C MET A 1 -9.63 5.93 14.15
N GLN A 2 -9.47 5.36 12.96
CA GLN A 2 -8.28 4.59 12.61
C GLN A 2 -7.07 5.53 12.43
N LEU A 3 -5.96 5.27 13.12
CA LEU A 3 -4.79 6.15 13.14
C LEU A 3 -3.89 6.05 11.91
N HIS A 4 -4.17 5.08 11.02
CA HIS A 4 -3.36 4.75 9.86
C HIS A 4 -4.22 4.58 8.60
N PRO A 5 -4.80 5.67 8.08
CA PRO A 5 -5.76 5.60 6.98
C PRO A 5 -5.08 5.41 5.61
N TRP A 6 -3.75 5.53 5.52
CA TRP A 6 -3.03 5.25 4.27
C TRP A 6 -2.57 3.81 4.28
N CYS A 7 -2.75 3.08 3.19
CA CYS A 7 -2.26 1.72 3.07
C CYS A 7 -1.64 1.47 1.70
N ILE A 8 -0.65 0.58 1.65
CA ILE A 8 -0.17 0.01 0.39
C ILE A 8 -0.89 -1.31 0.19
N ILE A 9 -1.52 -1.46 -0.96
CA ILE A 9 -2.10 -2.73 -1.40
C ILE A 9 -1.25 -3.34 -2.49
N ARG A 10 -1.25 -4.66 -2.55
CA ARG A 10 -0.77 -5.44 -3.69
C ARG A 10 -1.96 -5.91 -4.50
N LEU A 11 -1.92 -5.68 -5.81
CA LEU A 11 -2.87 -6.25 -6.75
C LEU A 11 -2.44 -7.66 -7.12
N LEU A 12 -3.37 -8.59 -7.03
CA LEU A 12 -3.22 -10.00 -7.35
C LEU A 12 -4.09 -10.33 -8.57
N PRO A 13 -3.86 -11.50 -9.21
CA PRO A 13 -4.76 -12.00 -10.25
C PRO A 13 -6.21 -12.04 -9.78
N ASN A 14 -7.14 -12.07 -10.74
CA ASN A 14 -8.58 -12.16 -10.48
C ASN A 14 -9.14 -10.98 -9.65
N LEU A 15 -8.57 -9.78 -9.85
CA LEU A 15 -9.00 -8.54 -9.19
C LEU A 15 -8.90 -8.60 -7.66
N GLN A 16 -8.09 -9.50 -7.13
CA GLN A 16 -7.84 -9.59 -5.70
C GLN A 16 -6.87 -8.51 -5.24
N ARG A 17 -7.03 -8.06 -4.00
CA ARG A 17 -6.15 -7.08 -3.36
C ARG A 17 -5.81 -7.53 -1.95
N SER A 18 -4.55 -7.30 -1.55
CA SER A 18 -4.08 -7.59 -0.20
C SER A 18 -3.38 -6.36 0.38
N VAL A 19 -3.65 -6.05 1.66
CA VAL A 19 -2.96 -4.97 2.37
C VAL A 19 -1.56 -5.45 2.74
N VAL A 20 -0.56 -4.71 2.27
CA VAL A 20 0.84 -4.97 2.59
C VAL A 20 1.22 -4.28 3.90
N GLN A 21 0.87 -2.99 4.04
CA GLN A 21 1.20 -2.18 5.21
C GLN A 21 0.29 -0.94 5.31
N ARG A 22 0.04 -0.46 6.53
CA ARG A 22 -0.68 0.79 6.81
C ARG A 22 0.26 1.86 7.38
N PHE A 23 -0.07 3.12 7.13
CA PHE A 23 0.73 4.30 7.43
C PHE A 23 -0.16 5.41 7.96
N ARG A 24 0.41 6.21 8.86
CA ARG A 24 -0.28 7.39 9.39
C ARG A 24 -0.26 8.53 8.38
N LYS A 25 0.87 8.73 7.70
CA LYS A 25 1.05 9.78 6.69
C LYS A 25 1.23 9.16 5.30
N ARG A 26 0.77 9.89 4.28
CA ARG A 26 0.97 9.52 2.88
C ARG A 26 2.44 9.45 2.50
N SER A 27 3.26 10.38 2.99
CA SER A 27 4.70 10.45 2.68
C SER A 27 5.46 9.20 3.12
N GLU A 28 5.10 8.62 4.26
CA GLU A 28 5.67 7.35 4.75
C GLU A 28 5.33 6.20 3.80
N ALA A 29 4.08 6.16 3.31
CA ALA A 29 3.65 5.19 2.32
C ALA A 29 4.38 5.36 0.97
N GLU A 30 4.63 6.61 0.55
CA GLU A 30 5.36 6.90 -0.71
C GLU A 30 6.82 6.47 -0.64
N GLU A 31 7.49 6.72 0.48
CA GLU A 31 8.87 6.27 0.71
C GLU A 31 8.96 4.74 0.70
N TYR A 32 8.06 4.08 1.43
CA TYR A 32 7.99 2.62 1.45
C TYR A 32 7.68 2.05 0.05
N LEU A 33 6.76 2.65 -0.70
CA LEU A 33 6.42 2.22 -2.06
C LEU A 33 7.63 2.31 -3.00
N LYS A 34 8.48 3.34 -2.86
CA LYS A 34 9.71 3.46 -3.67
C LYS A 34 10.67 2.31 -3.39
N ALA A 35 10.87 1.93 -2.12
CA ALA A 35 11.68 0.77 -1.77
C ALA A 35 11.04 -0.53 -2.29
N LEU A 36 9.73 -0.68 -2.14
CA LEU A 36 8.98 -1.86 -2.56
C LEU A 36 9.06 -2.08 -4.08
N LYS A 37 8.97 -1.01 -4.88
CA LYS A 37 9.13 -1.07 -6.34
C LYS A 37 10.53 -1.48 -6.79
N ARG A 38 11.57 -1.17 -6.00
CA ARG A 38 12.94 -1.61 -6.30
C ARG A 38 13.15 -3.09 -5.94
N LEU A 39 12.55 -3.54 -4.85
CA LEU A 39 12.67 -4.92 -4.37
C LEU A 39 11.81 -5.91 -5.17
N LEU A 40 10.61 -5.48 -5.58
CA LEU A 40 9.61 -6.31 -6.24
C LEU A 40 9.02 -5.57 -7.45
N PRO A 41 9.81 -5.37 -8.53
CA PRO A 41 9.37 -4.60 -9.69
C PRO A 41 8.17 -5.23 -10.42
N GLU A 42 8.09 -6.57 -10.43
CA GLU A 42 7.00 -7.32 -11.08
C GLU A 42 5.66 -7.21 -10.34
N ALA A 43 5.68 -6.75 -9.10
CA ALA A 43 4.50 -6.70 -8.26
C ALA A 43 3.81 -5.34 -8.34
N SER A 44 2.52 -5.38 -8.69
CA SER A 44 1.71 -4.17 -8.77
C SER A 44 1.27 -3.72 -7.37
N HIS A 45 1.86 -2.62 -6.93
CA HIS A 45 1.58 -2.01 -5.63
C HIS A 45 0.99 -0.61 -5.79
N GLN A 46 -0.02 -0.29 -4.99
CA GLN A 46 -0.70 1.02 -5.01
C GLN A 46 -0.91 1.55 -3.60
N ILE A 47 -0.83 2.87 -3.45
CA ILE A 47 -1.22 3.55 -2.21
C ILE A 47 -2.70 3.88 -2.29
N VAL A 48 -3.45 3.52 -1.26
CA VAL A 48 -4.88 3.78 -1.11
C VAL A 48 -5.10 4.51 0.21
N PHE A 49 -6.03 5.46 0.20
CA PHE A 49 -6.58 6.01 1.43
C PHE A 49 -7.80 5.18 1.81
N ASP A 50 -7.69 4.40 2.87
CA ASP A 50 -8.79 3.62 3.41
C ASP A 50 -8.80 3.61 4.95
N PRO A 51 -9.64 4.45 5.57
CA PRO A 51 -9.79 4.51 7.01
C PRO A 51 -10.58 3.33 7.60
N ASN A 52 -11.12 2.42 6.77
CA ASN A 52 -12.05 1.37 7.17
C ASN A 52 -11.74 -0.03 6.60
N LEU A 53 -10.77 -0.20 5.69
CA LEU A 53 -10.48 -1.51 5.07
C LEU A 53 -10.21 -2.60 6.10
#